data_AF-L1MKH3-F1
#
_entry.id   AF-L1MKH3-F1
#
_cell.length_a   1.000
_cell.length_b   1.000
_cell.length_c   1.000
_cell.angle_alpha   90.00
_cell.angle_beta   90.00
_cell.angle_gamma   90.00
#
_symmetry.space_group_name_H-M   'P 1'
#
loop_
_entity.id
_entity.type
_entity.pdbx_description
1 polymer ?
#
loop_
_entity_poly.entity_id
_entity_poly.type
_entity_poly.pdbx_seq_one_letter_code
_entity_poly.pdbx_strand_id
1 'polypeptide(L)'
;MSRVTLSATQHSKASNLFKALADPTRLRILYMIARRGEDNICACDLSEALNVSAPTITHHMKRLSAAGLVDREQHGKWAYYSVNSAQFERVEAIIASID
;
A
#
# COMPACT_ATOMS: atom_id res chain seq x y z
N MET A 1 -8.59 -9.69 -30.18
CA MET A 1 -8.00 -8.97 -29.03
C MET A 1 -6.50 -8.93 -29.22
N SER A 2 -5.90 -7.75 -29.41
CA SER A 2 -4.44 -7.62 -29.47
C SER A 2 -3.87 -7.92 -28.08
N ARG A 3 -2.94 -8.88 -27.98
CA ARG A 3 -2.24 -9.14 -26.72
C ARG A 3 -1.25 -8.00 -26.48
N VAL A 4 -1.32 -7.39 -25.30
CA VAL A 4 -0.36 -6.37 -24.88
C VAL A 4 0.99 -7.05 -24.59
N THR A 5 2.06 -6.58 -25.22
CA THR A 5 3.44 -6.96 -24.88
C THR A 5 3.99 -5.97 -23.87
N LEU A 6 4.45 -6.47 -22.71
CA LEU A 6 5.07 -5.63 -21.69
C LEU A 6 6.58 -5.44 -21.96
N SER A 7 7.09 -4.23 -21.75
CA SER A 7 8.52 -3.96 -21.70
C SER A 7 9.16 -4.55 -20.43
N ALA A 8 10.49 -4.74 -20.42
CA ALA A 8 11.22 -5.21 -19.23
C ALA A 8 10.92 -4.34 -17.98
N THR A 9 10.87 -3.02 -18.14
CA THR A 9 10.52 -2.10 -17.05
C THR A 9 9.11 -2.32 -16.52
N GLN A 10 8.13 -2.56 -17.40
CA GLN A 10 6.75 -2.85 -16.98
C GLN A 10 6.68 -4.16 -16.18
N HIS A 11 7.41 -5.20 -16.60
CA HIS A 11 7.49 -6.45 -15.83
C HIS A 11 8.03 -6.23 -14.42
N SER A 12 9.13 -5.48 -14.26
CA SER A 12 9.70 -5.18 -12.95
C SER A 12 8.77 -4.35 -12.07
N LYS A 13 8.11 -3.33 -12.63
CA LYS A 13 7.11 -2.51 -11.91
C LYS A 13 5.94 -3.36 -11.44
N ALA A 14 5.38 -4.19 -12.31
CA ALA A 14 4.29 -5.11 -11.97
C ALA A 14 4.71 -6.10 -10.88
N SER A 15 5.91 -6.70 -10.99
CA SER A 15 6.43 -7.62 -9.96
C SER A 15 6.56 -6.94 -8.59
N ASN A 16 7.07 -5.71 -8.54
CA ASN A 16 7.19 -4.97 -7.27
C ASN A 16 5.83 -4.63 -6.66
N LEU A 17 4.87 -4.20 -7.48
CA LEU A 17 3.50 -3.96 -7.06
C LEU A 17 2.86 -5.24 -6.51
N PHE A 18 2.91 -6.35 -7.25
CA PHE A 18 2.31 -7.62 -6.83
C PHE A 18 2.97 -8.18 -5.57
N LYS A 19 4.29 -8.06 -5.42
CA LYS A 19 4.97 -8.42 -4.16
C LYS A 19 4.45 -7.60 -2.98
N ALA A 20 4.18 -6.31 -3.18
CA ALA A 20 3.60 -5.47 -2.14
C ALA A 20 2.13 -5.80 -1.84
N LEU A 21 1.36 -6.28 -2.83
CA LEU A 21 -0.06 -6.63 -2.64
C LEU A 21 -0.30 -8.09 -2.18
N ALA A 22 0.64 -9.01 -2.41
CA ALA A 22 0.52 -10.44 -2.08
C ALA A 22 0.67 -10.73 -0.58
N ASP A 23 -0.07 -10.01 0.26
CA ASP A 23 -0.16 -10.20 1.71
C ASP A 23 -1.46 -9.59 2.25
N PRO A 24 -2.26 -10.36 2.99
CA PRO A 24 -3.56 -9.91 3.46
C PRO A 24 -3.48 -8.74 4.46
N THR A 25 -2.44 -8.68 5.29
CA THR A 25 -2.25 -7.58 6.24
C THR A 25 -1.93 -6.29 5.50
N ARG A 26 -1.10 -6.33 4.45
CA ARG A 26 -0.80 -5.16 3.62
C ARG A 26 -2.02 -4.62 2.90
N LEU A 27 -2.88 -5.49 2.37
CA LEU A 27 -4.16 -5.07 1.78
C LEU A 27 -5.05 -4.40 2.83
N ARG A 28 -5.20 -5.00 4.03
CA ARG A 28 -5.98 -4.40 5.12
C ARG A 28 -5.43 -3.02 5.52
N ILE A 29 -4.12 -2.89 5.69
CA ILE A 29 -3.46 -1.60 5.99
C ILE A 29 -3.79 -0.57 4.91
N LEU A 30 -3.60 -0.92 3.63
CA LEU A 30 -3.81 0.00 2.51
C LEU A 30 -5.25 0.53 2.48
N TYR A 31 -6.24 -0.36 2.64
CA TYR A 31 -7.65 0.04 2.68
C TYR A 31 -8.05 0.80 3.95
N MET A 32 -7.39 0.55 5.08
CA MET A 32 -7.60 1.36 6.29
C MET A 32 -7.10 2.79 6.11
N ILE A 33 -5.92 2.97 5.49
CA ILE A 33 -5.38 4.29 5.18
C ILE A 33 -6.29 5.00 4.17
N ALA A 34 -6.70 4.34 3.09
CA ALA A 34 -7.60 4.93 2.09
C ALA A 34 -8.92 5.41 2.68
N ARG A 35 -9.52 4.66 3.62
CA ARG A 35 -10.78 5.02 4.28
C ARG A 35 -10.68 6.22 5.22
N ARG A 36 -9.48 6.59 5.67
CA ARG A 36 -9.26 7.78 6.49
C ARG A 36 -9.30 9.07 5.66
N GLY A 37 -9.12 9.00 4.34
CA GLY A 37 -9.16 10.16 3.45
C GLY A 37 -7.94 11.08 3.65
N GLU A 38 -8.18 12.37 3.86
CA GLU A 38 -7.12 13.38 4.10
C GLU A 38 -6.48 13.26 5.49
N ASP A 39 -7.11 12.53 6.41
CA ASP A 39 -6.56 12.28 7.74
C ASP A 39 -5.42 11.25 7.65
N ASN A 40 -4.18 11.67 7.89
CA ASN A 40 -3.08 10.73 7.96
C ASN A 40 -3.22 9.79 9.17
N ILE A 41 -2.81 8.53 9.04
CA ILE A 41 -2.80 7.55 10.14
C ILE A 41 -1.38 7.28 10.64
N CYS A 42 -1.19 7.18 11.95
CA CYS A 42 0.12 6.81 12.50
C CYS A 42 0.34 5.28 12.47
N ALA A 43 1.61 4.86 12.48
CA ALA A 43 1.95 3.45 12.62
C ALA A 43 1.42 2.81 13.93
N CYS A 44 1.28 3.61 14.99
CA CYS A 44 0.71 3.21 16.27
C CYS A 44 -0.76 2.77 16.13
N ASP A 45 -1.59 3.61 15.53
CA ASP A 45 -3.02 3.34 15.30
C ASP A 45 -3.21 2.09 14.45
N LEU A 46 -2.38 1.91 13.42
CA LEU A 46 -2.40 0.70 12.58
C LEU A 46 -2.05 -0.55 13.39
N SER A 47 -1.06 -0.45 14.28
CA SER A 47 -0.62 -1.56 15.15
C SER A 47 -1.74 -2.00 16.09
N GLU A 48 -2.40 -1.03 16.73
CA GLU A 48 -3.53 -1.27 17.63
C GLU A 48 -4.74 -1.83 16.87
N ALA A 49 -5.16 -1.18 15.79
CA ALA A 49 -6.38 -1.55 15.08
C ALA A 49 -6.29 -2.91 14.36
N LEU A 50 -5.08 -3.35 13.99
CA LEU A 50 -4.86 -4.66 13.37
C LEU A 50 -4.41 -5.74 14.35
N ASN A 51 -4.16 -5.39 15.62
CA ASN A 51 -3.53 -6.28 16.60
C ASN A 51 -2.24 -6.92 16.06
N VAL A 52 -1.39 -6.09 15.43
CA VAL A 52 -0.12 -6.48 14.81
C VAL A 52 0.99 -5.65 15.43
N SER A 53 2.15 -6.24 15.71
CA SER A 53 3.26 -5.53 16.36
C SER A 53 3.77 -4.33 15.54
N ALA A 54 4.22 -3.27 16.22
CA ALA A 54 4.78 -2.08 15.57
C ALA A 54 5.99 -2.36 14.64
N PRO A 55 6.92 -3.28 14.97
CA PRO A 55 7.96 -3.71 14.02
C PRO A 55 7.39 -4.32 12.73
N THR A 56 6.35 -5.14 12.85
CA THR A 56 5.67 -5.76 11.70
C THR A 56 4.96 -4.70 10.85
N ILE A 57 4.23 -3.76 11.47
CA ILE A 57 3.63 -2.62 10.76
C ILE A 57 4.71 -1.83 10.01
N THR A 58 5.83 -1.51 10.66
CA THR A 58 6.94 -0.80 10.02
C THR A 58 7.50 -1.56 8.82
N HIS A 59 7.62 -2.89 8.91
CA HIS A 59 8.02 -3.71 7.78
C HIS A 59 7.03 -3.62 6.61
N HIS A 60 5.73 -3.71 6.90
CA HIS A 60 4.67 -3.57 5.89
C HIS A 60 4.67 -2.18 5.25
N MET A 61 4.78 -1.11 6.04
CA MET A 61 4.83 0.26 5.51
C MET A 61 6.02 0.48 4.59
N LYS A 62 7.21 -0.04 4.94
CA LYS A 62 8.38 0.02 4.05
C LYS A 62 8.13 -0.64 2.70
N ARG A 63 7.43 -1.78 2.66
CA ARG A 63 7.08 -2.48 1.42
C ARG A 63 6.07 -1.69 0.59
N LEU A 64 5.03 -1.16 1.23
CA LEU A 64 4.00 -0.35 0.57
C LEU A 64 4.58 0.96 0.01
N SER A 65 5.42 1.66 0.77
CA SER A 65 6.10 2.88 0.31
C SER A 65 7.08 2.59 -0.83
N ALA A 66 7.85 1.49 -0.76
CA ALA A 66 8.76 1.11 -1.85
C ALA A 66 8.03 0.77 -3.16
N ALA A 67 6.76 0.36 -3.07
CA ALA A 67 5.89 0.15 -4.23
C ALA A 67 5.15 1.44 -4.68
N GLY A 68 5.32 2.55 -3.97
CA GLY A 68 4.65 3.83 -4.25
C GLY A 68 3.16 3.83 -3.91
N LEU A 69 2.69 2.90 -3.08
CA LEU A 69 1.27 2.78 -2.71
C LEU A 69 0.87 3.73 -1.57
N VAL A 70 1.82 4.06 -0.72
CA VAL A 70 1.60 4.95 0.43
C VAL A 70 2.73 5.96 0.53
N ASP A 71 2.36 7.18 0.84
CA ASP A 71 3.28 8.25 1.15
C ASP A 71 3.52 8.29 2.66
N ARG A 72 4.69 8.80 3.05
CA ARG A 72 5.13 8.84 4.45
C ARG A 72 5.60 10.24 4.80
N GLU A 73 5.00 10.82 5.82
CA GLU A 73 5.40 12.11 6.38
C GLU A 73 5.85 11.94 7.83
N GLN A 74 6.92 12.65 8.21
CA GLN A 74 7.43 12.62 9.58
C GLN A 74 6.99 13.89 10.31
N HIS A 75 6.25 13.73 11.40
CA HIS A 75 5.83 14.83 12.29
C HIS A 75 6.41 14.58 13.68
N GLY A 76 7.52 15.24 13.99
CA GLY A 76 8.27 15.02 15.23
C GLY A 76 8.74 13.57 15.34
N LYS A 77 8.30 12.86 16.38
CA LYS A 77 8.66 11.44 16.62
C LYS A 77 7.82 10.45 15.82
N TRP A 78 6.70 10.88 15.24
CA TRP A 78 5.70 9.99 14.65
C TRP A 78 5.74 10.03 13.12
N ALA A 79 5.54 8.86 12.52
CA ALA A 79 5.38 8.71 11.08
C ALA A 79 3.90 8.55 10.76
N TYR A 80 3.46 9.34 9.80
CA TYR A 80 2.11 9.45 9.31
C TYR A 80 2.06 8.97 7.86
N TYR A 81 0.97 8.31 7.49
CA TYR A 81 0.83 7.71 6.17
C TYR A 81 -0.50 8.08 5.53
N SER A 82 -0.44 8.27 4.21
CA SER A 82 -1.56 8.46 3.31
C SER A 82 -1.41 7.52 2.12
N VAL A 83 -2.51 7.24 1.41
CA VAL A 83 -2.44 6.50 0.16
C VAL A 83 -2.03 7.43 -0.98
N ASN A 84 -1.27 6.89 -1.93
CA ASN A 84 -1.11 7.56 -3.20
C ASN A 84 -2.36 7.31 -4.06
N SER A 85 -3.27 8.28 -4.15
CA SER A 85 -4.60 8.09 -4.76
C SER A 85 -4.54 7.50 -6.17
N ALA A 86 -3.65 8.00 -7.02
CA ALA A 86 -3.50 7.51 -8.40
C ALA A 86 -3.03 6.05 -8.49
N GLN A 87 -2.22 5.59 -7.53
CA GLN A 87 -1.83 4.18 -7.47
C GLN A 87 -2.88 3.32 -6.79
N PHE A 88 -3.58 3.86 -5.79
CA PHE A 88 -4.66 3.16 -5.11
C PHE A 88 -5.83 2.86 -6.05
N GLU A 89 -6.24 3.80 -6.90
CA GLU A 89 -7.26 3.58 -7.95
C GLU A 89 -6.89 2.41 -8.88
N ARG A 90 -5.61 2.25 -9.21
CA ARG A 90 -5.14 1.11 -10.03
C ARG A 90 -5.24 -0.20 -9.28
N VAL A 91 -4.95 -0.20 -7.97
CA VAL A 91 -5.10 -1.39 -7.12
C VAL A 91 -6.57 -1.78 -7.01
N GLU A 92 -7.46 -0.82 -6.82
CA GLU A 92 -8.91 -1.07 -6.80
C GLU A 92 -9.39 -1.69 -8.12
N ALA A 93 -8.94 -1.15 -9.26
CA ALA A 93 -9.28 -1.72 -10.57
C ALA A 93 -8.78 -3.17 -10.75
N ILE A 94 -7.59 -3.50 -10.24
CA ILE A 94 -7.06 -4.87 -10.26
C ILE A 94 -7.93 -5.78 -9.40
N ILE A 95 -8.24 -5.37 -8.16
CA ILE A 95 -9.02 -6.19 -7.22
C ILE A 95 -10.44 -6.42 -7.75
N ALA A 96 -11.09 -5.38 -8.29
CA ALA A 96 -12.42 -5.49 -8.90
C ALA A 96 -12.48 -6.43 -10.12
N SER A 97 -11.33 -6.84 -10.68
CA SER A 97 -11.25 -7.81 -11.78
C SER A 97 -11.01 -9.25 -11.31
N ILE A 98 -10.86 -9.49 -10.00
CA ILE A 98 -10.65 -10.82 -9.42
C ILE A 98 -12.00 -11.51 -9.10
N ASP A 99 -13.11 -10.79 -9.16
CA ASP A 99 -14.48 -11.29 -9.00
C ASP A 99 -15.03 -11.97 -10.27
#